data_AF-A0A3A0A3K9-F1
#
_entry.id   AF-A0A3A0A3K9-F1
#
_cell.length_a   1.000
_cell.length_b   1.000
_cell.length_c   1.000
_cell.angle_alpha   90.00
_cell.angle_beta   90.00
_cell.angle_gamma   90.00
#
_symmetry.space_group_name_H-M   'P 1'
#
loop_
_entity.id
_entity.type
_entity.pdbx_description
1 polymer ?
#
loop_
_entity_poly.entity_id
_entity_poly.type
_entity_poly.pdbx_seq_one_letter_code
_entity_poly.pdbx_strand_id
1 'polypeptide(L)' 'GVGQATYVAVAADRYWLAVLQMLADFALYSGVGVQTATGMGQVRRVEKASRT' A
#
# COMPACT_ATOMS: atom_id res chain seq x y z
N GLY A 1 0.41 -15.97 4.62
CA GLY A 1 0.18 -15.31 5.92
C GLY A 1 -0.19 -13.86 5.70
N VAL A 2 -0.83 -13.22 6.69
CA VAL A 2 -1.21 -11.79 6.64
C VAL A 2 -0.29 -11.00 7.58
N GLY A 3 0.09 -9.78 7.19
CA GLY A 3 0.98 -8.94 7.98
C GLY A 3 1.03 -7.50 7.49
N GLN A 4 1.92 -6.71 8.09
CA GLN A 4 2.18 -5.33 7.70
C GLN A 4 3.58 -5.21 7.08
N ALA A 5 3.69 -4.39 6.04
CA ALA A 5 4.95 -4.07 5.38
C ALA A 5 5.08 -2.56 5.23
N THR A 6 6.28 -2.02 5.47
CA THR A 6 6.59 -0.61 5.25
C THR A 6 7.68 -0.51 4.21
N TYR A 7 7.45 0.31 3.19
CA TYR A 7 8.41 0.58 2.13
C TYR A 7 8.96 2.00 2.25
N VAL A 8 10.22 2.19 1.83
CA VAL A 8 10.87 3.50 1.78
C VAL A 8 11.25 3.81 0.33
N ALA A 9 10.92 5.01 -0.15
CA ALA A 9 11.37 5.49 -1.43
C ALA A 9 12.82 5.98 -1.29
N VAL A 10 13.77 5.30 -1.94
CA VAL A 10 15.20 5.65 -1.89
C VAL A 10 15.50 6.93 -2.67
N ALA A 11 14.79 7.16 -3.78
CA ALA A 11 14.82 8.40 -4.56
C ALA A 11 13.41 9.00 -4.55
N ALA A 12 13.21 9.99 -3.69
CA ALA A 12 11.88 10.45 -3.28
C ALA A 12 11.44 11.72 -4.05
N ASP A 13 11.32 11.63 -5.38
CA ASP A 13 10.69 12.69 -6.17
C ASP A 13 9.21 12.81 -5.80
N ARG A 14 8.70 14.05 -5.71
CA ARG A 14 7.32 14.36 -5.35
C ARG A 14 6.29 13.64 -6.23
N TYR A 15 6.53 13.56 -7.54
CA TYR A 15 5.62 12.90 -8.47
C TYR A 15 5.48 11.42 -8.12
N TRP A 16 6.61 10.72 -7.98
CA TRP A 16 6.61 9.29 -7.68
C TRP A 16 6.07 8.99 -6.29
N LEU A 17 6.36 9.84 -5.30
CA LEU A 17 5.74 9.74 -3.98
C LEU A 17 4.23 9.87 -4.07
N ALA A 18 3.70 10.86 -4.78
CA ALA A 18 2.26 11.06 -4.92
C ALA A 18 1.59 9.84 -5.61
N VAL A 19 2.21 9.30 -6.66
CA VAL A 19 1.73 8.08 -7.33
C VAL A 19 1.72 6.89 -6.37
N LEU A 20 2.79 6.68 -5.59
CA LEU A 20 2.84 5.60 -4.62
C LEU A 20 1.77 5.74 -3.53
N GLN A 21 1.53 6.96 -3.03
CA GLN A 21 0.44 7.20 -2.06
C GLN A 21 -0.93 6.89 -2.66
N MET A 22 -1.20 7.39 -3.88
CA MET A 22 -2.45 7.14 -4.58
C MET A 22 -2.68 5.64 -4.83
N LEU A 23 -1.65 4.89 -5.25
CA LEU A 23 -1.76 3.44 -5.44
C LEU A 23 -1.99 2.71 -4.12
N ALA A 24 -1.35 3.14 -3.03
CA ALA A 24 -1.57 2.56 -1.71
C ALA A 24 -3.01 2.78 -1.21
N ASP A 25 -3.62 3.94 -1.52
CA ASP A 25 -5.02 4.22 -1.20
C ASP A 25 -5.98 3.44 -2.12
N PHE A 26 -5.66 3.31 -3.41
CA PHE A 26 -6.46 2.52 -4.37
C PHE A 26 -6.49 1.03 -4.03
N ALA A 27 -5.42 0.49 -3.45
CA ALA A 27 -5.29 -0.91 -3.08
C ALA A 27 -6.39 -1.39 -2.11
N LEU A 28 -7.02 -0.48 -1.36
CA LEU A 28 -8.21 -0.75 -0.53
C LEU A 28 -9.38 -1.29 -1.35
N TYR A 29 -9.54 -0.82 -2.59
CA TYR A 29 -10.66 -1.18 -3.46
C TYR A 29 -10.29 -2.29 -4.43
N SER A 30 -9.09 -2.23 -5.03
CA SER A 30 -8.68 -3.19 -6.05
C SER A 30 -8.18 -4.51 -5.47
N GLY A 31 -7.70 -4.51 -4.23
CA GLY A 31 -6.76 -5.53 -3.75
C GLY A 31 -5.42 -5.46 -4.51
N VAL A 32 -4.49 -6.35 -4.16
CA VAL A 32 -3.15 -6.45 -4.77
C VAL A 32 -2.83 -7.90 -5.12
N GLY A 33 -2.28 -8.10 -6.32
CA GLY A 33 -1.81 -9.41 -6.78
C GLY A 33 -2.87 -10.20 -7.55
N VAL A 34 -2.96 -11.50 -7.27
CA VAL A 34 -3.82 -12.45 -8.01
C VAL A 34 -5.08 -12.79 -7.22
N GLN A 35 -6.11 -13.26 -7.92
CA GLN A 35 -7.34 -13.79 -7.30
C GLN A 35 -8.08 -12.77 -6.41
N THR A 36 -8.00 -11.47 -6.72
CA THR A 36 -8.68 -10.43 -5.95
C THR A 36 -10.19 -10.53 -6.00
N ALA A 37 -10.75 -11.02 -7.12
CA ALA A 37 -12.18 -11.31 -7.26
C ALA A 37 -12.67 -12.46 -6.38
N THR A 38 -11.79 -13.34 -5.90
CA THR A 38 -12.13 -14.44 -4.99
C THR A 38 -11.72 -14.15 -3.53
N GLY A 39 -11.38 -12.89 -3.23
CA GLY A 39 -11.10 -12.42 -1.87
C GLY A 39 -9.62 -12.46 -1.45
N MET A 40 -8.70 -12.89 -2.32
CA MET A 40 -7.27 -12.81 -2.04
C MET A 40 -6.72 -11.40 -2.24
N GLY A 41 -5.57 -11.09 -1.65
CA GLY A 41 -4.87 -9.83 -1.92
C GLY A 41 -5.52 -8.58 -1.32
N GLN A 42 -6.51 -8.72 -0.45
CA GLN A 42 -7.12 -7.58 0.25
C GLN A 42 -6.11 -6.90 1.16
N VAL A 43 -5.94 -5.59 0.94
CA VAL A 43 -4.95 -4.77 1.65
C VAL A 43 -5.50 -3.36 1.84
N ARG A 44 -5.00 -2.65 2.84
CA ARG A 44 -5.26 -1.22 3.02
C ARG A 44 -4.01 -0.54 3.50
N ARG A 45 -3.85 0.74 3.17
CA ARG A 45 -2.84 1.58 3.81
C ARG A 45 -3.14 1.70 5.30
N VAL A 46 -2.09 1.61 6.11
CA VAL A 46 -2.14 1.85 7.56
C VAL A 46 -1.34 3.10 7.87
N GLU A 47 -1.81 3.88 8.84
CA GLU A 47 -1.03 5.00 9.34
C GLU A 47 0.25 4.47 9.97
N LYS A 48 1.35 5.20 9.75
CA LYS A 48 2.61 4.87 10.40
C LYS A 48 2.43 5.09 11.89
N ALA A 49 2.70 4.07 12.70
CA ALA A 49 2.70 4.20 14.15
C ALA A 49 3.58 5.40 14.53
N SER A 50 2.99 6.37 15.23
CA SER A 50 3.71 7.51 15.76
C SER A 50 4.81 6.97 16.68
N ARG A 51 6.06 7.31 16.35
CA ARG A 51 7.20 6.96 17.17
C ARG A 51 7.09 7.79 18.45
N THR A 52 6.62 7.16 19.53
CA THR A 52 6.83 7.65 20.92
C THR A 52 8.28 7.37 21.29
#